data_AF-A0A921F071-F1
#
_entry.id   AF-A0A921F071-F1
#
_cell.length_a   1.000
_cell.length_b   1.000
_cell.length_c   1.000
_cell.angle_alpha   90.00
_cell.angle_beta   90.00
_cell.angle_gamma   90.00
#
_symmetry.space_group_name_H-M   'P 1'
#
loop_
_entity.id
_entity.type
_entity.pdbx_description
1 polymer ?
#
loop_
_entity_poly.entity_id
_entity_poly.type
_entity_poly.pdbx_seq_one_letter_code
_entity_poly.pdbx_strand_id
1 'polypeptide(L)'
;MHEKIGCWGWLGILLALGLVYDYWYIIIPLVIIVYGIYLWREKRATKDEAVATDSAANSTESLPEVPTIVEEQKPTVKDLFDETKTMSTMTLRLDEENKFYDFQDDHLNLNVLLTAYQDNPGQARQDIQDFVDSLCELSQVVYEKTGDLDYSFRQYIGQPDFDLLLVQVKNGQVEYLLLDDPQFLQLANGDPDQPLLEVTPMDDDLATQLRQLKALFDEGVITRAEFEAKKKQLLGI
;
A
#
# COMPACT_ATOMS: atom_id res chain seq x y z
N MET A 1 -24.91 54.49 -20.97
CA MET A 1 -26.03 54.22 -20.06
C MET A 1 -25.55 53.19 -19.05
N HIS A 2 -25.09 53.63 -17.88
CA HIS A 2 -24.72 52.73 -16.78
C HIS A 2 -25.95 52.65 -15.87
N GLU A 3 -26.71 51.57 -15.99
CA GLU A 3 -27.76 51.26 -15.03
C GLU A 3 -27.10 51.07 -13.66
N LYS A 4 -27.55 51.84 -12.68
CA LYS A 4 -27.03 51.83 -11.31
C LYS A 4 -27.34 50.47 -10.73
N ILE A 5 -26.31 49.63 -10.57
CA ILE A 5 -26.38 48.41 -9.78
C ILE A 5 -26.91 48.83 -8.40
N GLY A 6 -28.16 48.47 -8.12
CA GLY A 6 -28.81 48.80 -6.86
C GLY A 6 -28.03 48.23 -5.68
N CYS A 7 -28.26 48.75 -4.48
CA CYS A 7 -27.59 48.31 -3.24
C CYS A 7 -27.61 46.77 -3.08
N TRP A 8 -28.69 46.12 -3.53
CA TRP A 8 -28.83 44.66 -3.56
C TRP A 8 -27.85 43.94 -4.49
N GLY A 9 -27.47 44.55 -5.61
CA GLY A 9 -26.48 43.96 -6.53
C GLY A 9 -25.06 43.97 -5.94
N TRP A 10 -24.70 45.04 -5.20
CA TRP A 10 -23.43 45.08 -4.48
C TRP A 10 -23.35 44.04 -3.36
N LEU A 11 -24.46 43.84 -2.64
CA LEU A 11 -24.52 42.81 -1.59
C LEU A 11 -24.34 41.39 -2.16
N GLY A 12 -24.93 41.11 -3.33
CA GLY A 12 -24.73 39.84 -4.02
C GLY A 12 -23.28 39.58 -4.42
N ILE A 13 -22.58 40.61 -4.94
CA ILE A 13 -21.17 40.50 -5.33
C ILE A 13 -20.26 40.24 -4.13
N LEU A 14 -20.48 40.95 -3.01
CA LEU A 14 -19.69 40.75 -1.79
C LEU A 14 -19.90 39.36 -1.19
N LEU A 15 -21.12 38.83 -1.24
CA LEU A 15 -21.43 37.49 -0.76
C LEU A 15 -20.75 36.43 -1.64
N ALA A 16 -20.77 36.60 -2.96
CA ALA A 16 -20.05 35.71 -3.88
C ALA A 16 -18.53 35.74 -3.65
N LEU A 17 -17.94 36.92 -3.42
CA LEU A 17 -16.51 37.04 -3.11
C LEU A 17 -16.15 36.39 -1.76
N GLY A 18 -17.02 36.52 -0.75
CA GLY A 18 -16.85 35.86 0.54
C GLY A 18 -16.84 34.34 0.42
N LEU A 19 -17.76 33.77 -0.36
CA LEU A 19 -17.77 32.33 -0.66
C LEU A 19 -16.50 31.90 -1.40
N VAL A 20 -16.02 32.66 -2.37
CA VAL A 20 -14.75 32.34 -3.04
C VAL A 20 -13.57 32.39 -2.05
N TYR A 21 -13.55 33.36 -1.16
CA TYR A 21 -12.50 33.49 -0.13
C TYR A 21 -12.58 32.39 0.95
N ASP A 22 -13.76 31.90 1.30
CA ASP A 22 -13.92 30.82 2.26
C ASP A 22 -13.68 29.45 1.62
N TYR A 23 -13.95 29.26 0.33
CA TYR A 23 -13.90 27.95 -0.33
C TYR A 23 -12.75 27.77 -1.33
N TRP A 24 -11.83 28.72 -1.44
CA TRP A 24 -10.66 28.62 -2.34
C TRP A 24 -9.81 27.36 -2.10
N TYR A 25 -9.67 26.92 -0.85
CA TYR A 25 -8.89 25.73 -0.50
C TYR A 25 -9.53 24.42 -0.98
N ILE A 26 -10.82 24.42 -1.36
CA ILE A 26 -11.49 23.27 -2.01
C ILE A 26 -11.31 23.34 -3.53
N ILE A 27 -11.32 24.54 -4.10
CA ILE A 27 -11.19 24.75 -5.54
C ILE A 27 -9.77 24.38 -6.02
N ILE A 28 -8.73 24.77 -5.28
CA ILE A 28 -7.34 24.46 -5.63
C ILE A 28 -7.07 22.94 -5.81
N PRO A 29 -7.38 22.06 -4.84
CA PRO A 29 -7.13 20.63 -4.99
C PRO A 29 -7.95 20.02 -6.12
N LEU A 30 -9.18 20.48 -6.37
CA LEU A 30 -9.96 20.04 -7.52
C LEU A 30 -9.29 20.39 -8.85
N VAL A 31 -8.74 21.61 -8.98
CA VAL A 31 -7.98 22.01 -10.18
C VAL A 31 -6.71 21.16 -10.34
N ILE A 32 -5.99 20.86 -9.27
CA ILE A 32 -4.79 20.00 -9.30
C ILE A 32 -5.15 18.58 -9.75
N ILE A 33 -6.23 17.99 -9.23
CA ILE A 33 -6.69 16.65 -9.62
C ILE A 33 -7.06 16.61 -11.10
N VAL A 34 -7.86 17.57 -11.56
CA VAL A 34 -8.27 17.66 -12.99
C VAL A 34 -7.05 17.85 -13.90
N TYR A 35 -6.10 18.69 -13.50
CA TYR A 35 -4.86 18.90 -14.24
C TYR A 35 -3.97 17.64 -14.26
N GLY A 36 -3.88 16.91 -13.15
CA GLY A 36 -3.17 15.64 -13.08
C GLY A 36 -3.77 14.57 -14.01
N ILE A 37 -5.09 14.46 -14.05
CA ILE A 37 -5.80 13.56 -14.98
C ILE A 37 -5.54 13.97 -16.44
N TYR A 38 -5.55 15.26 -16.73
CA TYR A 38 -5.26 15.78 -18.07
C TYR A 38 -3.84 15.39 -18.54
N LEU A 39 -2.81 15.66 -17.71
CA LEU A 39 -1.43 15.31 -18.02
C LEU A 39 -1.21 13.79 -18.15
N TRP A 40 -1.90 13.00 -17.34
CA TRP A 40 -1.84 11.55 -17.42
C TRP A 40 -2.41 11.02 -18.75
N ARG A 41 -3.51 11.60 -19.25
CA ARG A 41 -4.08 11.24 -20.56
C ARG A 41 -3.17 11.62 -21.72
N GLU A 42 -2.57 12.81 -21.68
CA GLU A 42 -1.65 13.28 -22.74
C GLU A 42 -0.40 12.38 -22.83
N LYS A 43 0.16 11.95 -21.70
CA LYS A 43 1.27 10.99 -21.66
C LYS A 43 0.92 9.60 -22.23
N ARG A 44 -0.35 9.20 -22.24
CA ARG A 44 -0.77 7.93 -22.86
C ARG A 44 -0.97 8.07 -24.37
N ALA A 45 -1.54 9.18 -24.83
CA ALA A 45 -1.73 9.43 -26.26
C ALA A 45 -0.40 9.44 -27.05
N THR A 46 0.67 9.97 -26.46
CA THR A 46 2.00 9.99 -27.11
C THR A 46 2.70 8.63 -27.10
N LYS A 47 2.39 7.74 -26.15
CA LYS A 47 2.93 6.37 -26.13
C LYS A 47 2.27 5.49 -27.20
N ASP A 48 0.98 5.67 -27.43
CA ASP A 48 0.26 4.89 -28.45
C ASP A 48 0.68 5.26 -29.89
N GLU A 49 1.13 6.51 -30.12
CA GLU A 49 1.61 6.96 -31.43
C GLU A 49 3.07 6.52 -31.73
N ALA A 50 3.90 6.35 -30.69
CA ALA A 50 5.25 5.80 -30.82
C ALA A 50 5.24 4.30 -31.15
N VAL A 51 4.22 3.54 -30.71
CA VAL A 51 4.06 2.12 -31.04
C VAL A 51 3.47 1.93 -32.45
N ALA A 52 2.72 2.90 -32.98
CA ALA A 52 2.12 2.82 -34.31
C ALA A 52 3.09 3.17 -35.46
N THR A 53 4.24 3.82 -35.17
CA THR A 53 5.17 4.30 -36.20
C THR A 53 6.32 3.35 -36.53
N ASP A 54 6.57 2.32 -35.70
CA ASP A 54 7.54 1.26 -36.00
C ASP A 54 6.98 0.12 -36.88
N SER A 55 5.67 0.11 -37.18
CA SER A 55 5.02 -0.96 -37.95
C SER A 55 4.91 -0.69 -39.46
N ALA A 56 5.45 0.43 -39.96
CA ALA A 56 5.23 0.88 -41.35
C ALA A 56 6.48 0.86 -42.26
N ALA A 57 7.58 0.20 -41.87
CA ALA A 57 8.80 0.18 -42.66
C ALA A 57 9.40 -1.22 -42.86
N ASN A 58 8.60 -2.18 -43.33
CA ASN A 58 9.18 -3.29 -44.09
C ASN A 58 8.15 -3.91 -45.05
N SER A 59 8.20 -3.52 -46.33
CA SER A 59 7.49 -4.21 -47.40
C SER A 59 8.20 -3.98 -48.73
N THR A 60 9.17 -4.86 -49.01
CA THR A 60 9.56 -5.21 -50.38
C THR A 60 9.77 -6.72 -50.46
N GLU A 61 8.75 -7.39 -50.98
CA GLU A 61 8.86 -8.43 -52.01
C GLU A 61 9.67 -9.71 -51.71
N SER A 62 8.98 -10.70 -51.17
CA SER A 62 8.92 -12.09 -51.70
C SER A 62 7.97 -12.89 -50.80
N LEU A 63 7.12 -13.73 -51.40
CA LEU A 63 6.08 -14.50 -50.69
C LEU A 63 6.63 -15.20 -49.43
N PRO A 64 6.21 -14.83 -48.21
CA PRO A 64 6.70 -15.45 -47.00
C PRO A 64 5.77 -16.59 -46.57
N GLU A 65 6.37 -17.71 -46.14
CA GLU A 65 5.71 -18.62 -45.20
C GLU A 65 5.20 -17.76 -44.03
N VAL A 66 3.90 -17.86 -43.72
CA VAL A 66 3.29 -17.15 -42.59
C VAL A 66 4.13 -17.48 -41.35
N PRO A 67 4.89 -16.52 -40.79
CA PRO A 67 5.64 -16.79 -39.58
C PRO A 67 4.60 -17.12 -38.52
N THR A 68 4.67 -18.34 -37.99
CA THR A 68 3.94 -18.70 -36.78
C THR A 68 4.42 -17.71 -35.73
N ILE A 69 3.57 -16.76 -35.37
CA ILE A 69 3.82 -15.86 -34.25
C ILE A 69 3.87 -16.76 -33.03
N VAL A 70 5.08 -17.11 -32.60
CA VAL A 70 5.30 -17.80 -31.33
C VAL A 70 4.95 -16.76 -30.28
N GLU A 71 3.74 -16.83 -29.75
CA GLU A 71 3.35 -16.06 -28.57
C GLU A 71 4.37 -16.40 -27.48
N GLU A 72 5.21 -15.43 -27.13
CA GLU A 72 6.21 -15.58 -26.09
C GLU A 72 5.45 -15.80 -24.78
N GLN A 73 5.47 -17.04 -24.30
CA GLN A 73 4.74 -17.44 -23.10
C GLN A 73 5.36 -16.70 -21.90
N LYS A 74 4.58 -15.78 -21.30
CA LYS A 74 5.02 -15.04 -20.12
C LYS A 74 5.38 -16.02 -18.98
N PRO A 75 6.48 -15.78 -18.24
CA PRO A 75 6.81 -16.60 -17.09
C PRO A 75 5.72 -16.48 -16.02
N THR A 76 5.54 -17.54 -15.23
CA THR A 76 4.65 -17.49 -14.07
C THR A 76 5.37 -16.90 -12.85
N VAL A 77 4.62 -16.48 -11.82
CA VAL A 77 5.20 -16.01 -10.56
C VAL A 77 6.04 -17.09 -9.89
N LYS A 78 5.65 -18.37 -10.05
CA LYS A 78 6.41 -19.52 -9.56
C LYS A 78 7.77 -19.64 -10.24
N ASP A 79 7.83 -19.45 -11.56
CA ASP A 79 9.09 -19.49 -12.31
C ASP A 79 10.05 -18.41 -11.80
N LEU A 80 9.55 -17.18 -11.59
CA LEU A 80 10.33 -16.08 -11.01
C LEU A 80 10.74 -16.36 -9.55
N PHE A 81 9.88 -17.00 -8.77
CA PHE A 81 10.19 -17.41 -7.40
C PHE A 81 11.31 -18.44 -7.35
N ASP A 82 11.23 -19.48 -8.17
CA ASP A 82 12.24 -20.54 -8.23
C ASP A 82 13.60 -19.97 -8.70
N GLU A 83 13.60 -19.06 -9.67
CA GLU A 83 14.80 -18.32 -10.07
C GLU A 83 15.39 -17.51 -8.89
N THR A 84 14.57 -16.68 -8.24
CA THR A 84 15.00 -15.82 -7.12
C THR A 84 15.53 -16.62 -5.94
N LYS A 85 14.89 -17.76 -5.63
CA LYS A 85 15.28 -18.66 -4.54
C LYS A 85 16.67 -19.26 -4.73
N THR A 86 17.13 -19.44 -5.96
CA THR A 86 18.49 -19.93 -6.23
C THR A 86 19.57 -18.84 -6.06
N MET A 87 19.19 -17.57 -6.19
CA MET A 87 20.13 -16.44 -6.17
C MET A 87 20.16 -15.70 -4.82
N SER A 88 19.10 -15.80 -4.03
CA SER A 88 18.95 -15.07 -2.77
C SER A 88 19.51 -15.85 -1.58
N THR A 89 20.10 -15.14 -0.63
CA THR A 89 20.44 -15.66 0.70
C THR A 89 19.29 -15.50 1.69
N MET A 90 18.20 -14.83 1.32
CA MET A 90 17.03 -14.63 2.18
C MET A 90 16.15 -15.88 2.21
N THR A 91 15.42 -16.06 3.32
CA THR A 91 14.42 -17.12 3.41
C THR A 91 13.16 -16.69 2.66
N LEU A 92 12.80 -17.46 1.63
CA LEU A 92 11.67 -17.19 0.75
C LEU A 92 10.61 -18.30 0.84
N ARG A 93 9.33 -17.91 0.85
CA ARG A 93 8.19 -18.84 0.80
C ARG A 93 7.15 -18.34 -0.20
N LEU A 94 6.69 -19.25 -1.06
CA LEU A 94 5.59 -18.99 -2.00
C LEU A 94 4.37 -19.78 -1.55
N ASP A 95 3.27 -19.07 -1.31
CA ASP A 95 1.95 -19.64 -1.07
C ASP A 95 1.09 -19.40 -2.31
N GLU A 96 1.03 -20.41 -3.19
CA GLU A 96 0.29 -20.31 -4.46
C GLU A 96 -1.24 -20.30 -4.27
N GLU A 97 -1.72 -20.82 -3.13
CA GLU A 97 -3.15 -20.89 -2.78
C GLU A 97 -3.67 -19.53 -2.36
N ASN A 98 -2.96 -18.88 -1.43
CA ASN A 98 -3.34 -17.56 -0.93
C ASN A 98 -2.70 -16.40 -1.71
N LYS A 99 -1.88 -16.70 -2.73
CA LYS A 99 -1.16 -15.74 -3.56
C LYS A 99 -0.24 -14.84 -2.73
N PHE A 100 0.60 -15.45 -1.90
CA PHE A 100 1.60 -14.73 -1.12
C PHE A 100 3.02 -15.07 -1.54
N TYR A 101 3.82 -14.01 -1.68
CA TYR A 101 5.26 -14.08 -1.85
C TYR A 101 5.90 -13.53 -0.57
N ASP A 102 6.41 -14.42 0.26
CA ASP A 102 6.95 -14.09 1.57
C ASP A 102 8.48 -14.03 1.55
N PHE A 103 8.99 -13.00 2.21
CA PHE A 103 10.41 -12.72 2.41
C PHE A 103 10.70 -12.63 3.90
N GLN A 104 11.84 -13.15 4.32
CA GLN A 104 12.37 -13.00 5.66
C GLN A 104 13.86 -12.70 5.58
N ASP A 105 14.25 -11.58 6.20
CA ASP A 105 15.63 -11.14 6.32
C ASP A 105 16.12 -11.43 7.74
N ASP A 106 17.14 -12.27 7.83
CA ASP A 106 17.75 -12.72 9.08
C ASP A 106 18.39 -11.58 9.89
N HIS A 107 18.73 -10.47 9.21
CA HIS A 107 19.30 -9.29 9.84
C HIS A 107 18.22 -8.35 10.42
N LEU A 108 16.96 -8.55 10.03
CA LEU A 108 15.85 -7.69 10.42
C LEU A 108 15.10 -8.33 11.60
N ASN A 109 15.40 -7.86 12.81
CA ASN A 109 14.71 -8.29 14.02
C ASN A 109 13.99 -7.12 14.70
N LEU A 110 12.96 -7.44 15.49
CA LEU A 110 12.12 -6.45 16.15
C LEU A 110 12.93 -5.53 17.09
N ASN A 111 13.91 -6.08 17.82
CA ASN A 111 14.72 -5.30 18.76
C ASN A 111 15.56 -4.24 18.05
N VAL A 112 16.19 -4.60 16.93
CA VAL A 112 16.98 -3.68 16.08
C VAL A 112 16.07 -2.58 15.54
N LEU A 113 14.88 -2.94 15.06
CA LEU A 113 13.91 -1.97 14.57
C LEU A 113 13.42 -1.02 15.68
N LEU A 114 13.10 -1.56 16.87
CA LEU A 114 12.68 -0.77 18.02
C LEU A 114 13.79 0.18 18.48
N THR A 115 15.02 -0.29 18.64
CA THR A 115 16.17 0.54 19.02
C THR A 115 16.39 1.65 17.98
N ALA A 116 16.39 1.33 16.69
CA ALA A 116 16.54 2.34 15.64
C ALA A 116 15.41 3.38 15.68
N TYR A 117 14.17 2.94 15.90
CA TYR A 117 13.02 3.84 16.00
C TYR A 117 13.06 4.72 17.26
N GLN A 118 13.51 4.19 18.39
CA GLN A 118 13.68 4.95 19.63
C GLN A 118 14.81 5.98 19.54
N ASP A 119 15.94 5.60 18.93
CA ASP A 119 17.10 6.46 18.76
C ASP A 119 16.82 7.62 17.79
N ASN A 120 16.22 7.32 16.64
CA ASN A 120 15.87 8.32 15.63
C ASN A 120 14.62 7.91 14.82
N PRO A 121 13.41 8.27 15.28
CA PRO A 121 12.16 7.82 14.65
C PRO A 121 11.99 8.36 13.23
N GLY A 122 12.57 9.52 12.92
CA GLY A 122 12.52 10.10 11.58
C GLY A 122 13.35 9.29 10.59
N GLN A 123 14.58 8.93 10.96
CA GLN A 123 15.45 8.11 10.11
C GLN A 123 14.92 6.69 9.96
N ALA A 124 14.50 6.05 11.05
CA ALA A 124 13.95 4.69 11.00
C ALA A 124 12.71 4.60 10.10
N ARG A 125 11.82 5.61 10.15
CA ARG A 125 10.68 5.72 9.22
C ARG A 125 11.13 5.86 7.77
N GLN A 126 12.16 6.66 7.51
CA GLN A 126 12.69 6.83 6.15
C GLN A 126 13.31 5.52 5.64
N ASP A 127 14.13 4.84 6.45
CA ASP A 127 14.78 3.59 6.06
C ASP A 127 13.74 2.51 5.73
N ILE A 128 12.67 2.42 6.53
CA ILE A 128 11.56 1.51 6.26
C ILE A 128 10.77 1.95 5.03
N GLN A 129 10.57 3.24 4.79
CA GLN A 129 9.90 3.73 3.59
C GLN A 129 10.70 3.40 2.32
N ASP A 130 12.02 3.58 2.33
CA ASP A 130 12.90 3.23 1.20
C ASP A 130 12.81 1.72 0.90
N PHE A 131 12.72 0.90 1.94
CA PHE A 131 12.48 -0.54 1.82
C PHE A 131 11.09 -0.86 1.24
N VAL A 132 10.03 -0.20 1.72
CA VAL A 132 8.66 -0.34 1.20
C VAL A 132 8.60 0.05 -0.27
N ASP A 133 9.26 1.13 -0.68
CA ASP A 133 9.31 1.58 -2.07
C ASP A 133 9.99 0.54 -2.97
N SER A 134 11.06 -0.10 -2.48
CA SER A 134 11.74 -1.20 -3.18
C SER A 134 10.84 -2.43 -3.35
N LEU A 135 10.03 -2.77 -2.34
CA LEU A 135 9.03 -3.85 -2.44
C LEU A 135 7.89 -3.50 -3.41
N CYS A 136 7.45 -2.24 -3.42
CA CYS A 136 6.48 -1.75 -4.39
C CYS A 136 7.00 -1.89 -5.82
N GLU A 137 8.25 -1.49 -6.08
CA GLU A 137 8.91 -1.66 -7.38
C GLU A 137 9.00 -3.15 -7.76
N LEU A 138 9.43 -4.02 -6.83
CA LEU A 138 9.48 -5.46 -7.06
C LEU A 138 8.10 -6.03 -7.45
N SER A 139 7.05 -5.62 -6.75
CA SER A 139 5.68 -6.08 -7.05
C SER A 139 5.24 -5.66 -8.47
N GLN A 140 5.64 -4.47 -8.92
CA GLN A 140 5.36 -3.99 -10.27
C GLN A 140 6.16 -4.77 -11.31
N VAL A 141 7.45 -5.03 -11.08
CA VAL A 141 8.29 -5.82 -11.98
C VAL A 141 7.74 -7.24 -12.16
N VAL A 142 7.31 -7.88 -11.08
CA VAL A 142 6.68 -9.22 -11.16
C VAL A 142 5.38 -9.15 -11.95
N TYR A 143 4.55 -8.14 -11.73
CA TYR A 143 3.35 -7.94 -12.53
C TYR A 143 3.66 -7.73 -14.02
N GLU A 144 4.62 -6.88 -14.37
CA GLU A 144 4.97 -6.61 -15.78
C GLU A 144 5.42 -7.89 -16.50
N LYS A 145 6.23 -8.72 -15.81
CA LYS A 145 6.74 -9.98 -16.35
C LYS A 145 5.67 -11.06 -16.47
N THR A 146 4.81 -11.20 -15.46
CA THR A 146 3.89 -12.35 -15.36
C THR A 146 2.46 -12.03 -15.83
N GLY A 147 2.06 -10.76 -15.73
CA GLY A 147 0.68 -10.32 -15.90
C GLY A 147 -0.24 -10.61 -14.70
N ASP A 148 0.30 -11.13 -13.59
CA ASP A 148 -0.48 -11.50 -12.41
C ASP A 148 -0.47 -10.38 -11.35
N LEU A 149 -1.65 -9.91 -10.95
CA LEU A 149 -1.86 -8.84 -9.96
C LEU A 149 -2.30 -9.37 -8.59
N ASP A 150 -2.58 -10.67 -8.49
CA ASP A 150 -3.23 -11.23 -7.30
C ASP A 150 -2.23 -11.47 -6.16
N TYR A 151 -0.93 -11.54 -6.48
CA TYR A 151 0.11 -11.78 -5.51
C TYR A 151 0.37 -10.58 -4.60
N SER A 152 0.43 -10.86 -3.30
CA SER A 152 0.85 -9.91 -2.27
C SER A 152 2.25 -10.27 -1.77
N PHE A 153 3.10 -9.27 -1.64
CA PHE A 153 4.49 -9.37 -1.24
C PHE A 153 4.59 -9.00 0.24
N ARG A 154 5.10 -9.92 1.07
CA ARG A 154 5.11 -9.76 2.52
C ARG A 154 6.53 -9.92 3.06
N GLN A 155 7.01 -8.90 3.77
CA GLN A 155 8.27 -9.00 4.51
C GLN A 155 7.95 -9.25 5.98
N TYR A 156 8.63 -10.25 6.56
CA TYR A 156 8.55 -10.56 7.98
C TYR A 156 9.86 -10.21 8.68
N ILE A 157 9.77 -9.99 10.00
CA ILE A 157 10.90 -9.76 10.91
C ILE A 157 10.90 -10.76 12.04
N GLY A 158 12.10 -11.03 12.56
CA GLY A 158 12.32 -12.06 13.58
C GLY A 158 12.84 -13.35 12.99
N GLN A 159 13.44 -14.19 13.83
CA GLN A 159 13.93 -15.51 13.47
C GLN A 159 13.57 -16.53 14.57
N PRO A 160 13.33 -17.80 14.19
CA PRO A 160 12.83 -18.28 12.89
C PRO A 160 11.32 -17.99 12.72
N ASP A 161 10.68 -18.47 11.65
CA ASP A 161 9.20 -18.69 11.58
C ASP A 161 8.25 -17.59 11.05
N PHE A 162 8.73 -16.53 10.39
CA PHE A 162 7.83 -15.50 9.82
C PHE A 162 6.85 -14.94 10.87
N ASP A 163 7.34 -14.70 12.09
CA ASP A 163 6.50 -14.40 13.25
C ASP A 163 5.78 -13.06 13.17
N LEU A 164 6.49 -12.01 12.74
CA LEU A 164 5.97 -10.65 12.75
C LEU A 164 6.01 -10.05 11.35
N LEU A 165 4.84 -9.79 10.80
CA LEU A 165 4.70 -9.08 9.53
C LEU A 165 5.19 -7.64 9.70
N LEU A 166 6.16 -7.22 8.89
CA LEU A 166 6.64 -5.84 8.85
C LEU A 166 5.85 -5.02 7.83
N VAL A 167 5.69 -5.55 6.62
CA VAL A 167 5.00 -4.85 5.53
C VAL A 167 4.35 -5.84 4.57
N GLN A 168 3.18 -5.47 4.08
CA GLN A 168 2.49 -6.16 2.99
C GLN A 168 2.20 -5.16 1.86
N VAL A 169 2.61 -5.52 0.66
CA VAL A 169 2.39 -4.74 -0.56
C VAL A 169 1.63 -5.58 -1.57
N LYS A 170 0.62 -4.99 -2.21
CA LYS A 170 -0.10 -5.61 -3.32
C LYS A 170 -0.26 -4.59 -4.43
N ASN A 171 0.15 -4.96 -5.65
CA ASN A 171 0.02 -4.11 -6.83
C ASN A 171 0.60 -2.68 -6.62
N GLY A 172 1.80 -2.59 -6.05
CA GLY A 172 2.45 -1.32 -5.74
C GLY A 172 1.74 -0.46 -4.68
N GLN A 173 0.79 -1.01 -3.93
CA GLN A 173 0.11 -0.34 -2.82
C GLN A 173 0.42 -1.04 -1.51
N VAL A 174 0.69 -0.25 -0.47
CA VAL A 174 0.94 -0.75 0.88
C VAL A 174 -0.41 -1.07 1.53
N GLU A 175 -0.62 -2.33 1.87
CA GLU A 175 -1.83 -2.79 2.57
C GLU A 175 -1.64 -2.83 4.09
N TYR A 176 -0.42 -3.10 4.55
CA TYR A 176 -0.07 -3.12 5.98
C TYR A 176 1.36 -2.64 6.18
N LEU A 177 1.59 -1.88 7.25
CA LEU A 177 2.91 -1.45 7.72
C LEU A 177 2.95 -1.48 9.25
N LEU A 178 3.90 -2.21 9.82
CA LEU A 178 4.05 -2.39 11.27
C LEU A 178 4.27 -1.06 12.00
N LEU A 179 4.95 -0.09 11.38
CA LEU A 179 5.21 1.23 12.00
C LEU A 179 3.94 2.06 12.22
N ASP A 180 2.86 1.73 11.50
CA ASP A 180 1.54 2.32 11.69
C ASP A 180 0.67 1.52 12.68
N ASP A 181 1.15 0.37 13.15
CA ASP A 181 0.46 -0.47 14.11
C ASP A 181 0.47 0.20 15.50
N PRO A 182 -0.71 0.44 16.12
CA PRO A 182 -0.78 0.99 17.47
C PRO A 182 -0.03 0.16 18.52
N GLN A 183 0.09 -1.16 18.33
CA GLN A 183 0.84 -2.03 19.24
C GLN A 183 2.35 -1.79 19.11
N PHE A 184 2.87 -1.63 17.89
CA PHE A 184 4.26 -1.27 17.67
C PHE A 184 4.59 0.08 18.30
N LEU A 185 3.72 1.09 18.12
CA LEU A 185 3.91 2.41 18.72
C LEU A 185 3.89 2.38 20.25
N GLN A 186 3.10 1.48 20.87
CA GLN A 186 3.13 1.30 22.32
C GLN A 186 4.46 0.70 22.78
N LEU A 187 4.97 -0.30 22.07
CA LEU A 187 6.27 -0.91 22.36
C LEU A 187 7.41 0.10 22.18
N ALA A 188 7.39 0.87 21.09
CA ALA A 188 8.40 1.87 20.79
C ALA A 188 8.45 3.02 21.80
N ASN A 189 7.30 3.44 22.35
CA ASN A 189 7.22 4.49 23.36
C ASN A 189 7.31 3.98 24.80
N GLY A 190 7.35 2.65 25.01
CA GLY A 190 7.44 2.00 26.31
C GLY A 190 8.85 2.06 26.90
N ASP A 191 8.94 1.83 28.21
CA ASP A 191 10.22 1.66 28.89
C ASP A 191 10.87 0.33 28.43
N PRO A 192 12.09 0.34 27.85
CA PRO A 192 12.74 -0.87 27.34
C PRO A 192 13.03 -1.93 28.41
N ASP A 193 13.01 -1.54 29.69
CA ASP A 193 13.18 -2.44 30.83
C ASP A 193 11.85 -3.04 31.33
N GLN A 194 10.71 -2.63 30.78
CA GLN A 194 9.50 -3.43 30.97
C GLN A 194 9.71 -4.74 30.21
N PRO A 195 9.58 -5.90 30.88
CA PRO A 195 9.61 -7.17 30.17
C PRO A 195 8.60 -7.03 29.04
N LEU A 196 9.06 -7.20 27.79
CA LEU A 196 8.20 -7.47 26.64
C LEU A 196 7.15 -8.39 27.21
N LEU A 197 5.91 -7.89 27.36
CA LEU A 197 4.81 -8.76 27.77
C LEU A 197 4.97 -9.93 26.83
N GLU A 198 5.31 -11.07 27.42
CA GLU A 198 5.40 -12.32 26.72
C GLU A 198 4.16 -12.28 25.84
N VAL A 199 4.35 -12.24 24.52
CA VAL A 199 3.25 -12.50 23.61
C VAL A 199 2.99 -13.98 23.84
N THR A 200 2.50 -14.33 25.04
CA THR A 200 1.69 -15.49 25.27
C THR A 200 0.72 -15.41 24.12
N PRO A 201 0.65 -16.44 23.25
CA PRO A 201 -0.35 -16.48 22.20
C PRO A 201 -1.64 -16.11 22.90
N MET A 202 -2.10 -14.91 22.59
CA MET A 202 -3.25 -14.30 23.21
C MET A 202 -4.32 -15.32 22.90
N ASP A 203 -4.73 -16.11 23.91
CA ASP A 203 -5.54 -17.34 23.78
C ASP A 203 -6.40 -17.15 22.55
N ASP A 204 -6.30 -17.99 21.51
CA ASP A 204 -6.95 -17.78 20.20
C ASP A 204 -8.42 -17.30 20.34
N ASP A 205 -9.03 -17.71 21.45
CA ASP A 205 -10.31 -17.27 21.97
C ASP A 205 -10.44 -15.75 22.22
N LEU A 206 -9.49 -15.08 22.89
CA LEU A 206 -9.54 -13.64 23.18
C LEU A 206 -9.44 -12.78 21.90
N ALA A 207 -8.53 -13.11 20.99
CA ALA A 207 -8.42 -12.42 19.71
C ALA A 207 -9.69 -12.63 18.85
N THR A 208 -10.25 -13.84 18.89
CA THR A 208 -11.52 -14.16 18.24
C THR A 208 -12.69 -13.40 18.86
N GLN A 209 -12.76 -13.30 20.19
CA GLN A 209 -13.79 -12.55 20.90
C GLN A 209 -13.72 -11.05 20.61
N LEU A 210 -12.52 -10.46 20.50
CA LEU A 210 -12.37 -9.06 20.10
C LEU A 210 -12.80 -8.81 18.65
N ARG A 211 -12.51 -9.73 17.72
CA ARG A 211 -12.99 -9.65 16.33
C ARG A 211 -14.52 -9.74 16.26
N GLN A 212 -15.14 -10.66 17.00
CA GLN A 212 -16.60 -10.79 17.08
C GLN A 212 -17.24 -9.53 17.69
N LEU A 213 -16.63 -8.96 18.73
CA LEU A 213 -17.11 -7.74 19.37
C LEU A 213 -17.07 -6.56 18.41
N LYS A 214 -16.04 -6.47 17.56
CA LYS A 214 -15.95 -5.43 16.52
C LYS A 214 -17.02 -5.61 15.44
N ALA A 215 -17.25 -6.84 14.98
CA ALA A 215 -18.29 -7.12 13.99
C ALA A 215 -19.68 -6.68 14.49
N LEU A 216 -20.03 -6.97 15.73
CA LEU A 216 -21.30 -6.54 16.34
C LEU A 216 -21.43 -5.02 16.44
N PHE A 217 -20.33 -4.30 16.63
CA PHE A 217 -20.33 -2.83 16.64
C PHE A 217 -20.51 -2.26 15.23
N ASP A 218 -19.79 -2.80 14.25
CA ASP A 218 -19.88 -2.38 12.85
C ASP A 218 -21.28 -2.66 12.25
N GLU A 219 -21.92 -3.76 12.67
CA GLU A 219 -23.31 -4.11 12.32
C GLU A 219 -24.35 -3.25 13.07
N GLY A 220 -23.92 -2.41 14.02
CA GLY A 220 -24.81 -1.57 14.82
C GLY A 220 -25.66 -2.34 15.84
N VAL A 221 -25.30 -3.59 16.15
CA VAL A 221 -25.99 -4.45 17.12
C VAL A 221 -25.70 -3.99 18.55
N ILE A 222 -24.50 -3.46 18.80
CA ILE A 222 -24.11 -2.88 20.09
C ILE A 222 -23.73 -1.42 19.94
N THR A 223 -23.93 -0.65 21.01
CA THR A 223 -23.53 0.76 21.06
C THR A 223 -22.03 0.90 21.34
N ARG A 224 -21.47 2.07 21.03
CA ARG A 224 -20.05 2.39 21.31
C ARG A 224 -19.69 2.22 22.79
N ALA A 225 -20.60 2.59 23.70
CA ALA A 225 -20.39 2.46 25.13
C ALA A 225 -20.30 0.98 25.57
N GLU A 226 -21.14 0.12 24.99
CA GLU A 226 -21.13 -1.32 25.25
C GLU A 226 -19.89 -2.01 24.65
N PHE A 227 -19.47 -1.57 23.46
CA PHE A 227 -18.23 -2.04 22.84
C PHE A 227 -17.02 -1.76 23.74
N GLU A 228 -16.87 -0.53 24.24
CA GLU A 228 -15.73 -0.20 25.11
C GLU A 228 -15.81 -0.89 26.48
N ALA A 229 -16.99 -1.02 27.08
CA ALA A 229 -17.16 -1.75 28.33
C ALA A 229 -16.77 -3.23 28.20
N LYS A 230 -17.21 -3.89 27.12
CA LYS A 230 -16.86 -5.30 26.85
C LYS A 230 -15.40 -5.48 26.47
N LYS A 231 -14.84 -4.57 25.66
CA LYS A 231 -13.40 -4.55 25.35
C LYS A 231 -12.56 -4.44 26.63
N LYS A 232 -12.96 -3.55 27.54
CA LYS A 232 -12.30 -3.35 28.83
C LYS A 232 -12.38 -4.60 29.72
N GLN A 233 -13.55 -5.25 29.77
CA GLN A 233 -13.76 -6.51 30.48
C GLN A 233 -12.90 -7.66 29.92
N LEU A 234 -12.79 -7.76 28.59
CA LEU A 234 -11.97 -8.78 27.91
C LEU A 234 -10.47 -8.56 28.14
N LEU A 235 -10.03 -7.31 28.23
CA LEU A 235 -8.63 -6.94 28.46
C LEU A 235 -8.24 -6.88 29.95
N GLY A 236 -9.18 -7.13 30.87
CA GLY A 236 -8.91 -7.18 32.31
C GLY A 236 -8.48 -5.85 32.96
N ILE A 237 -8.85 -4.71 32.36
CA ILE A 237 -8.46 -3.35 32.78
C ILE A 237 -9.63 -2.53 33.35
#